data_AF-A0AAV6IBS0-F1
#
_entry.id   AF-A0AAV6IBS0-F1
#
_cell.length_a   1.000
_cell.length_b   1.000
_cell.length_c   1.000
_cell.angle_alpha   90.00
_cell.angle_beta   90.00
_cell.angle_gamma   90.00
#
_symmetry.space_group_name_H-M   'P 1'
#
loop_
_entity.id
_entity.type
_entity.pdbx_description
1 polymer ?
#
loop_
_entity_poly.entity_id
_entity_poly.type
_entity_poly.pdbx_seq_one_letter_code
_entity_poly.pdbx_strand_id
1 'polypeptide(L)'
;MLITSSTLQVSESLTNLYRDRKMGSKDNVCAPVLFLLVVIASGIRLSEGTNFTLVNSCNETIWPGIIANYNSTGNDGFSLKPGQSSIFSAPSGWGGRIWARTGCDFNQNTSTGKCQTGGCDSSLKCSGPGDPPFSIAEFNLGDIDYYDVSLVDGFNLPITITPVKGTKGNCSVAGCDSDLRANCPEELVQKSDGKVVACRSACNVFDSDEYCCRGAFSDPVSCMPTNYSRIFKQACPAAYSYAHDDSTRIKRSARITTSSLCALDQNHQMGSRNSHKDSGSSCWHFP
;
A
#
# COMPACT_ATOMS: atom_id res chain seq x y z
N MET A 1 -5.36 18.41 14.41
CA MET A 1 -6.22 19.36 13.68
C MET A 1 -5.28 20.35 12.99
N LEU A 2 -4.77 20.00 11.81
CA LEU A 2 -3.83 20.83 11.07
C LEU A 2 -4.63 21.75 10.14
N ILE A 3 -4.81 22.99 10.57
CA ILE A 3 -5.30 24.09 9.74
C ILE A 3 -4.15 24.43 8.79
N THR A 4 -4.32 24.24 7.49
CA THR A 4 -3.29 24.49 6.48
C THR A 4 -2.90 25.97 6.41
N SER A 5 -1.69 26.29 5.94
CA SER A 5 -1.15 27.67 5.90
C SER A 5 -2.06 28.68 5.16
N SER A 6 -2.81 28.22 4.15
CA SER A 6 -3.79 29.02 3.40
C SER A 6 -4.96 29.50 4.27
N THR A 7 -5.38 28.72 5.27
CA THR A 7 -6.46 29.07 6.20
C THR A 7 -6.04 30.14 7.23
N LEU A 8 -4.75 30.20 7.58
CA LEU A 8 -4.19 31.25 8.44
C LEU A 8 -4.14 32.61 7.72
N GLN A 9 -3.79 32.61 6.43
CA GLN A 9 -3.67 33.83 5.63
C GLN A 9 -5.02 34.48 5.33
N VAL A 10 -6.08 33.67 5.25
CA VAL A 10 -7.48 34.14 5.17
C VAL A 10 -7.95 34.71 6.51
N SER A 11 -7.58 34.09 7.63
CA SER A 11 -7.89 34.56 8.99
C SER A 11 -7.29 35.95 9.29
N GLU A 12 -6.02 36.17 8.96
CA GLU A 12 -5.36 37.47 9.19
C GLU A 12 -5.94 38.59 8.31
N SER A 13 -6.29 38.29 7.06
CA SER A 13 -6.90 39.26 6.14
C SER A 13 -8.32 39.66 6.59
N LEU A 14 -9.09 38.73 7.15
CA LEU A 14 -10.44 38.98 7.66
C LEU A 14 -10.44 39.78 8.98
N THR A 15 -9.44 39.57 9.83
CA THR A 15 -9.30 40.32 11.10
C THR A 15 -9.00 41.80 10.84
N ASN A 16 -8.24 42.09 9.77
CA ASN A 16 -7.95 43.46 9.35
C ASN A 16 -9.16 44.17 8.72
N LEU A 17 -10.01 43.45 7.96
CA LEU A 17 -11.25 44.02 7.39
C LEU A 17 -12.32 44.35 8.45
N TYR A 18 -12.32 43.65 9.58
CA TYR A 18 -13.25 43.93 10.70
C TYR A 18 -12.82 45.15 11.53
N ARG A 19 -11.52 45.47 11.55
CA ARG A 19 -10.97 46.57 12.37
C ARG A 19 -11.26 47.97 11.78
N ASP A 20 -11.60 48.08 10.50
CA ASP A 20 -11.80 49.36 9.80
C ASP A 20 -13.25 49.87 9.69
N ARG A 21 -14.25 49.19 10.27
CA ARG A 21 -15.64 49.71 10.30
C ARG A 21 -16.06 50.23 11.67
N LYS A 22 -15.59 51.43 12.00
CA LYS A 22 -16.37 52.37 12.83
C LYS A 22 -17.01 53.40 11.90
N MET A 23 -18.28 53.21 11.54
CA MET A 23 -19.23 54.31 11.31
C MET A 23 -20.62 53.72 11.08
N GLY A 24 -21.60 54.25 11.83
CA GLY A 24 -22.94 53.70 11.91
C GLY A 24 -23.75 53.88 10.63
N SER A 25 -24.57 52.87 10.33
CA SER A 25 -25.87 53.05 9.69
C SER A 25 -26.68 51.76 9.86
N LYS A 26 -27.99 51.92 10.09
CA LYS A 26 -28.97 50.84 10.27
C LYS A 26 -29.19 50.15 8.92
N ASP A 27 -28.68 48.93 8.72
CA ASP A 27 -29.13 47.96 7.69
C ASP A 27 -28.48 46.58 7.94
N ASN A 28 -28.94 45.86 8.98
CA ASN A 28 -28.25 44.70 9.56
C ASN A 28 -28.59 43.33 8.93
N VAL A 29 -29.13 43.28 7.72
CA VAL A 29 -29.54 42.01 7.07
C VAL A 29 -28.57 41.54 5.97
N CYS A 30 -27.70 42.41 5.46
CA CYS A 30 -26.86 42.10 4.29
C CYS A 30 -25.53 41.39 4.64
N ALA A 31 -24.96 41.65 5.82
CA ALA A 31 -23.67 41.11 6.23
C ALA A 31 -23.62 39.57 6.41
N PRO A 32 -24.59 38.89 7.07
CA PRO A 32 -24.54 37.44 7.23
C PRO A 32 -24.81 36.69 5.92
N VAL A 33 -25.65 37.26 5.03
CA VAL A 33 -25.93 36.70 3.70
C VAL A 33 -24.71 36.79 2.79
N LEU A 34 -24.01 37.93 2.81
CA LEU A 34 -22.77 38.12 2.05
C LEU A 34 -21.66 37.20 2.56
N PHE A 35 -21.57 36.97 3.88
CA PHE A 35 -20.62 36.02 4.48
C PHE A 35 -20.89 34.57 4.04
N LEU A 36 -22.16 34.15 4.01
CA LEU A 36 -22.56 32.82 3.53
C LEU A 36 -22.23 32.63 2.04
N LEU A 37 -22.46 33.66 1.21
CA LEU A 37 -22.13 33.63 -0.21
C LEU A 37 -20.62 33.57 -0.48
N VAL A 38 -19.80 34.22 0.34
CA VAL A 38 -18.33 34.13 0.26
C VAL A 38 -17.83 32.73 0.65
N VAL A 39 -18.44 32.08 1.65
CA VAL A 39 -18.10 30.69 2.03
C VAL A 39 -18.50 29.69 0.93
N ILE A 40 -19.63 29.91 0.24
CA ILE A 40 -20.05 29.06 -0.89
C ILE A 40 -19.19 29.32 -2.13
N ALA A 41 -18.81 30.57 -2.40
CA ALA A 41 -17.97 30.96 -3.53
C ALA A 41 -16.50 30.56 -3.37
N SER A 42 -16.02 30.36 -2.14
CA SER A 42 -14.64 29.92 -1.86
C SER A 42 -14.40 28.42 -2.10
N GLY A 43 -15.43 27.68 -2.56
CA GLY A 43 -15.27 26.37 -3.18
C GLY A 43 -14.40 25.44 -2.35
N ILE A 44 -14.90 25.00 -1.19
CA ILE A 44 -14.22 24.01 -0.35
C ILE A 44 -13.98 22.75 -1.20
N ARG A 45 -12.74 22.56 -1.65
CA ARG A 45 -12.31 21.30 -2.26
C ARG A 45 -12.17 20.30 -1.12
N LEU A 46 -13.18 19.46 -0.94
CA LEU A 46 -13.04 18.24 -0.15
C LEU A 46 -11.93 17.41 -0.80
N SER A 47 -10.82 17.23 -0.08
CA SER A 47 -9.79 16.27 -0.47
C SER A 47 -10.39 14.88 -0.29
N GLU A 48 -10.80 14.23 -1.38
CA GLU A 48 -11.21 12.82 -1.37
C GLU A 48 -9.95 11.96 -1.21
N GLY A 49 -9.66 11.53 0.02
CA GLY A 49 -8.67 10.49 0.27
C GLY A 49 -9.11 9.14 -0.32
N THR A 50 -8.16 8.26 -0.59
CA THR A 50 -8.45 6.89 -1.05
C THR A 50 -8.44 5.95 0.16
N ASN A 51 -9.50 5.16 0.31
CA ASN A 51 -9.59 4.19 1.39
C ASN A 51 -9.11 2.82 0.93
N PHE A 52 -8.10 2.30 1.60
CA PHE A 52 -7.64 0.93 1.47
C PHE A 52 -8.23 0.07 2.58
N THR A 53 -9.08 -0.88 2.23
CA THR A 53 -9.49 -1.95 3.15
C THR A 53 -8.39 -3.01 3.17
N LEU A 54 -7.66 -3.09 4.29
CA LEU A 54 -6.67 -4.13 4.54
C LEU A 54 -7.34 -5.30 5.24
N VAL A 55 -7.28 -6.48 4.63
CA VAL A 55 -7.93 -7.71 5.15
C VAL A 55 -6.86 -8.73 5.52
N ASN A 56 -6.89 -9.24 6.74
CA ASN A 56 -6.07 -10.38 7.15
C ASN A 56 -6.82 -11.70 6.89
N SER A 57 -6.43 -12.39 5.82
CA SER A 57 -6.93 -13.73 5.48
C SER A 57 -6.02 -14.86 5.98
N CYS A 58 -4.97 -14.53 6.74
CA CYS A 58 -4.06 -15.50 7.36
C CYS A 58 -4.75 -16.18 8.57
N ASN A 59 -4.24 -17.33 8.99
CA ASN A 59 -4.63 -18.00 10.23
C ASN A 59 -3.88 -17.47 11.47
N GLU A 60 -3.03 -16.47 11.29
CA GLU A 60 -2.26 -15.81 12.34
C GLU A 60 -2.50 -14.30 12.36
N THR A 61 -2.20 -13.66 13.48
CA THR A 61 -2.20 -12.20 13.57
C THR A 61 -1.07 -11.64 12.71
N ILE A 62 -1.36 -10.60 11.94
CA ILE A 62 -0.37 -9.85 11.18
C ILE A 62 -0.37 -8.39 11.64
N TRP A 63 0.73 -7.70 11.35
CA TRP A 63 0.83 -6.28 11.65
C TRP A 63 1.19 -5.51 10.38
N PRO A 64 0.22 -4.91 9.67
CA PRO A 64 0.54 -4.07 8.53
C PRO A 64 1.55 -2.98 8.89
N GLY A 65 2.52 -2.78 8.01
CA GLY A 65 3.41 -1.61 7.99
C GLY A 65 3.02 -0.75 6.80
N ILE A 66 2.87 0.55 7.02
CA ILE A 66 2.47 1.51 5.99
C ILE A 66 3.46 2.67 6.00
N ILE A 67 4.06 2.96 4.86
CA ILE A 67 4.93 4.12 4.68
C ILE A 67 4.58 4.87 3.41
N ALA A 68 4.65 6.19 3.49
CA ALA A 68 4.53 7.07 2.34
C ALA A 68 5.89 7.25 1.66
N ASN A 69 5.89 7.57 0.37
CA ASN A 69 7.09 7.93 -0.39
C ASN A 69 7.71 9.23 0.12
N TYR A 70 8.97 9.50 -0.24
CA TYR A 70 9.70 10.72 0.16
C TYR A 70 8.89 11.98 -0.21
N ASN A 71 8.59 12.82 0.79
CA ASN A 71 7.71 14.02 0.75
C ASN A 71 6.19 13.78 0.86
N SER A 72 5.73 12.56 1.10
CA SER A 72 4.32 12.27 1.39
C SER A 72 4.10 11.99 2.89
N THR A 73 2.86 12.09 3.34
CA THR A 73 2.45 11.78 4.73
C THR A 73 1.50 10.59 4.72
N GLY A 74 1.26 9.98 5.89
CA GLY A 74 0.37 8.82 5.99
C GLY A 74 1.10 7.52 6.26
N ASN A 75 2.17 7.55 7.06
CA ASN A 75 2.72 6.34 7.65
C ASN A 75 1.80 5.83 8.76
N ASP A 76 1.68 4.52 8.90
CA ASP A 76 0.89 3.91 9.97
C ASP A 76 1.33 2.47 10.27
N GLY A 77 0.73 1.88 11.29
CA GLY A 77 0.88 0.47 11.58
C GLY A 77 -0.03 0.04 12.74
N PHE A 78 -0.57 -1.17 12.64
CA PHE A 78 -1.54 -1.71 13.58
C PHE A 78 -1.57 -3.23 13.53
N SER A 79 -2.31 -3.88 14.43
CA SER A 79 -2.52 -5.34 14.41
C SER A 79 -3.82 -5.69 13.70
N LEU A 80 -3.82 -6.77 12.93
CA LEU A 80 -5.02 -7.43 12.39
C LEU A 80 -5.03 -8.89 12.82
N LYS A 81 -6.05 -9.28 13.59
CA LYS A 81 -6.30 -10.69 13.92
C LYS A 81 -6.79 -11.48 12.70
N PRO A 82 -6.73 -12.82 12.71
CA PRO A 82 -7.30 -13.65 11.63
C PRO A 82 -8.74 -13.23 11.29
N GLY A 83 -9.02 -13.03 10.01
CA GLY A 83 -10.33 -12.61 9.49
C GLY A 83 -10.68 -11.14 9.74
N GLN A 84 -9.83 -10.36 10.42
CA GLN A 84 -10.08 -8.96 10.68
C GLN A 84 -9.72 -8.08 9.48
N SER A 85 -10.49 -7.00 9.28
CA SER A 85 -10.15 -5.92 8.35
C SER A 85 -10.01 -4.58 9.07
N SER A 86 -9.22 -3.67 8.50
CA SER A 86 -9.16 -2.27 8.88
C SER A 86 -9.10 -1.38 7.64
N ILE A 87 -9.48 -0.11 7.79
CA ILE A 87 -9.41 0.88 6.72
C ILE A 87 -8.22 1.80 6.99
N PHE A 88 -7.34 1.92 6.00
CA PHE A 88 -6.34 2.96 5.93
C PHE A 88 -6.79 4.04 4.94
N SER A 89 -6.93 5.28 5.41
CA SER A 89 -7.32 6.42 4.58
C SER A 89 -6.07 7.15 4.09
N ALA A 90 -5.68 6.88 2.84
CA ALA A 90 -4.55 7.52 2.21
C ALA A 90 -4.91 8.95 1.75
N PRO A 91 -4.04 9.94 1.98
CA PRO A 91 -4.23 11.30 1.47
C PRO A 91 -4.38 11.34 -0.07
N SER A 92 -4.97 12.42 -0.58
CA SER A 92 -5.00 12.68 -2.03
C SER A 92 -3.58 12.74 -2.60
N GLY A 93 -3.35 12.07 -3.73
CA GLY A 93 -2.03 12.01 -4.37
C GLY A 93 -1.01 11.14 -3.62
N TRP A 94 -1.46 10.30 -2.69
CA TRP A 94 -0.55 9.47 -1.89
C TRP A 94 0.18 8.45 -2.76
N GLY A 95 1.50 8.45 -2.67
CA GLY A 95 2.33 7.33 -3.08
C GLY A 95 2.96 6.69 -1.85
N GLY A 96 3.02 5.37 -1.81
CA GLY A 96 3.56 4.65 -0.69
C GLY A 96 3.47 3.14 -0.81
N ARG A 97 3.77 2.48 0.29
CA ARG A 97 4.00 1.05 0.37
C ARG A 97 3.29 0.47 1.58
N ILE A 98 2.70 -0.71 1.39
CA ILE A 98 2.03 -1.47 2.44
C ILE A 98 2.59 -2.90 2.41
N TRP A 99 3.00 -3.41 3.57
CA TRP A 99 3.39 -4.81 3.73
C TRP A 99 2.83 -5.36 5.04
N ALA A 100 2.97 -6.67 5.26
CA ALA A 100 2.55 -7.32 6.49
C ALA A 100 3.75 -7.88 7.26
N ARG A 101 3.75 -7.69 8.58
CA ARG A 101 4.74 -8.24 9.50
C ARG A 101 4.17 -9.46 10.21
N THR A 102 5.02 -10.43 10.54
CA THR A 102 4.63 -11.66 11.24
C THR A 102 5.45 -11.90 12.50
N GLY A 103 4.87 -12.66 13.45
CA GLY A 103 5.54 -13.04 14.69
C GLY A 103 6.01 -11.83 15.51
N CYS A 104 5.20 -10.77 15.58
CA CYS A 104 5.56 -9.57 16.31
C CYS A 104 5.21 -9.66 17.79
N ASP A 105 6.12 -9.17 18.64
CA ASP A 105 5.90 -8.97 20.06
C ASP A 105 6.08 -7.49 20.40
N PHE A 106 4.95 -6.77 20.47
CA PHE A 106 4.91 -5.35 20.82
C PHE A 106 4.46 -5.17 22.26
N ASN A 107 5.24 -4.40 23.02
CA ASN A 107 4.86 -3.95 24.34
C ASN A 107 3.66 -3.00 24.23
N GLN A 108 2.57 -3.31 24.94
CA GLN A 108 1.32 -2.55 24.85
C GLN A 108 1.43 -1.12 25.38
N ASN A 109 2.35 -0.84 26.30
CA ASN A 109 2.51 0.47 26.91
C ASN A 109 3.38 1.40 26.05
N THR A 110 4.42 0.87 25.41
CA THR A 110 5.36 1.65 24.62
C THR A 110 5.12 1.59 23.12
N SER A 111 4.31 0.63 22.65
CA SER A 111 4.13 0.30 21.23
C SER A 111 5.45 -0.02 20.51
N THR A 112 6.44 -0.53 21.26
CA THR A 112 7.76 -0.94 20.74
C THR A 112 7.94 -2.45 20.84
N GLY A 113 8.69 -3.04 19.91
CA GLY A 113 8.76 -4.49 19.76
C GLY A 113 9.61 -4.95 18.59
N LYS A 114 9.64 -6.26 18.37
CA LYS A 114 10.33 -6.89 17.24
C LYS A 114 9.39 -7.85 16.52
N CYS A 115 9.66 -8.08 15.23
CA CYS A 115 8.93 -9.02 14.39
C CYS A 115 9.89 -10.05 13.80
N GLN A 116 9.38 -11.26 13.50
CA GLN A 116 10.16 -12.29 12.83
C GLN A 116 10.42 -11.94 11.35
N THR A 117 9.48 -11.25 10.71
CA THR A 117 9.60 -10.77 9.32
C THR A 117 9.02 -9.35 9.18
N GLY A 118 9.64 -8.54 8.31
CA GLY A 118 9.13 -7.22 7.92
C GLY A 118 9.15 -6.13 9.00
N GLY A 119 9.85 -6.31 10.12
CA GLY A 119 9.92 -5.31 11.20
C GLY A 119 10.33 -3.91 10.70
N CYS A 120 9.93 -2.85 11.41
CA CYS A 120 10.30 -1.46 11.07
C CYS A 120 10.56 -0.69 12.37
N ASP A 121 11.71 -0.01 12.48
CA ASP A 121 12.08 0.93 13.56
C ASP A 121 11.81 0.47 15.01
N SER A 122 11.69 -0.84 15.25
CA SER A 122 11.19 -1.42 16.51
C SER A 122 9.83 -0.85 16.99
N SER A 123 9.03 -0.25 16.10
CA SER A 123 7.79 0.46 16.43
C SER A 123 6.57 -0.22 15.79
N LEU A 124 5.43 -0.18 16.47
CA LEU A 124 4.17 -0.63 15.89
C LEU A 124 3.80 0.21 14.67
N LYS A 125 4.01 1.54 14.73
CA LYS A 125 3.81 2.45 13.60
C LYS A 125 5.15 2.69 12.91
N CYS A 126 5.27 2.28 11.65
CA CYS A 126 6.52 2.44 10.91
C CYS A 126 6.80 3.91 10.63
N SER A 127 8.05 4.33 10.78
CA SER A 127 8.52 5.66 10.36
C SER A 127 9.46 5.60 9.15
N GLY A 128 10.07 4.44 8.92
CA GLY A 128 10.95 4.12 7.81
C GLY A 128 10.62 2.77 7.17
N PRO A 129 11.45 2.34 6.20
CA PRO A 129 11.25 1.09 5.48
C PRO A 129 11.26 -0.12 6.42
N GLY A 130 10.57 -1.19 6.01
CA GLY A 130 10.65 -2.47 6.70
C GLY A 130 11.99 -3.17 6.44
N ASP A 131 12.31 -4.13 7.29
CA ASP A 131 13.46 -5.02 7.19
C ASP A 131 13.10 -6.26 6.35
N PRO A 132 13.64 -6.42 5.13
CA PRO A 132 13.39 -7.58 4.28
C PRO A 132 13.77 -8.90 4.99
N PRO A 133 13.11 -10.03 4.68
CA PRO A 133 12.22 -10.21 3.53
C PRO A 133 10.73 -9.98 3.82
N PHE A 134 10.03 -9.40 2.85
CA PHE A 134 8.57 -9.30 2.84
C PHE A 134 8.04 -9.06 1.43
N SER A 135 6.82 -9.51 1.17
CA SER A 135 6.07 -9.07 -0.01
C SER A 135 5.52 -7.67 0.24
N ILE A 136 5.55 -6.81 -0.79
CA ILE A 136 5.15 -5.41 -0.66
C ILE A 136 4.09 -5.04 -1.71
N ALA A 137 3.08 -4.29 -1.29
CA ALA A 137 2.12 -3.65 -2.18
C ALA A 137 2.52 -2.17 -2.35
N GLU A 138 2.73 -1.74 -3.59
CA GLU A 138 3.18 -0.39 -3.93
C GLU A 138 2.05 0.39 -4.63
N PHE A 139 1.95 1.68 -4.32
CA PHE A 139 0.89 2.54 -4.81
C PHE A 139 1.43 3.92 -5.21
N ASN A 140 0.86 4.47 -6.27
CA ASN A 140 1.02 5.87 -6.65
C ASN A 140 -0.34 6.40 -7.13
N LEU A 141 -1.03 7.15 -6.27
CA LEU A 141 -2.40 7.60 -6.48
C LEU A 141 -2.43 8.98 -7.16
N GLY A 142 -3.41 9.19 -8.04
CA GLY A 142 -3.57 10.44 -8.79
C GLY A 142 -4.84 10.42 -9.63
N ASP A 143 -4.82 11.07 -10.80
CA ASP A 143 -5.94 10.98 -11.74
C ASP A 143 -6.14 9.54 -12.26
N ILE A 144 -5.05 8.78 -12.32
CA ILE A 144 -5.01 7.34 -12.56
C ILE A 144 -4.14 6.74 -11.48
N ASP A 145 -4.69 5.78 -10.74
CA ASP A 145 -3.95 5.06 -9.71
C ASP A 145 -3.07 4.00 -10.35
N TYR A 146 -1.81 3.95 -9.93
CA TYR A 146 -0.87 2.89 -10.27
C TYR A 146 -0.62 2.03 -9.05
N TYR A 147 -0.60 0.72 -9.26
CA TYR A 147 -0.35 -0.23 -8.20
C TYR A 147 0.26 -1.52 -8.71
N ASP A 148 1.03 -2.16 -7.84
CA ASP A 148 1.61 -3.46 -8.07
C ASP A 148 1.93 -4.15 -6.74
N VAL A 149 2.28 -5.43 -6.84
CA VAL A 149 2.89 -6.17 -5.75
C VAL A 149 4.28 -6.57 -6.20
N SER A 150 5.24 -6.39 -5.30
CA SER A 150 6.65 -6.63 -5.57
C SER A 150 7.24 -7.62 -4.57
N LEU A 151 8.07 -8.50 -5.11
CA LEU A 151 8.87 -9.50 -4.37
C LEU A 151 10.37 -9.24 -4.51
N VAL A 152 10.74 -8.03 -4.95
CA VAL A 152 12.14 -7.59 -5.06
C VAL A 152 12.84 -7.68 -3.70
N ASP A 153 12.11 -7.35 -2.64
CA ASP A 153 12.55 -7.46 -1.24
C ASP A 153 12.18 -8.81 -0.60
N GLY A 154 11.93 -9.83 -1.42
CA GLY A 154 11.61 -11.18 -0.95
C GLY A 154 10.12 -11.43 -0.75
N PHE A 155 9.80 -12.45 0.05
CA PHE A 155 8.44 -12.91 0.29
C PHE A 155 8.31 -13.40 1.74
N ASN A 156 7.25 -12.99 2.43
CA ASN A 156 6.88 -13.59 3.72
C ASN A 156 5.44 -14.08 3.71
N LEU A 157 4.53 -13.34 3.08
CA LEU A 157 3.11 -13.65 2.97
C LEU A 157 2.60 -13.36 1.56
N PRO A 158 1.63 -14.13 1.04
CA PRO A 158 0.94 -13.78 -0.20
C PRO A 158 0.18 -12.46 -0.02
N ILE A 159 0.24 -11.57 -1.00
CA ILE A 159 -0.48 -10.29 -0.99
C ILE A 159 -1.15 -10.10 -2.34
N THR A 160 -2.41 -9.68 -2.34
CA THR A 160 -3.10 -9.22 -3.55
C THR A 160 -3.75 -7.87 -3.35
N ILE A 161 -3.86 -7.13 -4.45
CA ILE A 161 -4.57 -5.86 -4.56
C ILE A 161 -5.74 -6.10 -5.49
N THR A 162 -6.95 -5.90 -4.97
CA THR A 162 -8.20 -6.05 -5.71
C THR A 162 -8.90 -4.69 -5.82
N PRO A 163 -8.96 -4.10 -7.03
CA PRO A 163 -9.72 -2.86 -7.24
C PRO A 163 -11.23 -3.15 -7.20
N VAL A 164 -11.98 -2.41 -6.38
CA VAL A 164 -13.44 -2.64 -6.21
C VAL A 164 -14.27 -1.65 -7.04
N LYS A 165 -13.74 -0.46 -7.34
CA LYS A 165 -14.50 0.64 -7.96
C LYS A 165 -13.71 1.37 -9.06
N GLY A 166 -13.29 0.64 -10.10
CA GLY A 166 -12.66 1.26 -11.28
C GLY A 166 -13.58 1.22 -12.50
N THR A 167 -13.89 2.37 -13.10
CA THR A 167 -14.55 2.45 -14.43
C THR A 167 -13.58 2.78 -15.56
N LYS A 168 -12.31 3.09 -15.23
CA LYS A 168 -11.23 3.39 -16.17
C LYS A 168 -9.95 2.66 -15.75
N GLY A 169 -9.21 2.10 -16.70
CA GLY A 169 -8.02 1.27 -16.46
C GLY A 169 -8.28 -0.24 -16.57
N ASN A 170 -7.22 -1.06 -16.45
CA ASN A 170 -7.31 -2.52 -16.62
C ASN A 170 -7.88 -3.25 -15.39
N CYS A 171 -8.11 -2.58 -14.25
CA CYS A 171 -8.80 -3.10 -13.06
C CYS A 171 -8.48 -4.57 -12.68
N SER A 172 -7.26 -5.01 -12.95
CA SER A 172 -6.85 -6.39 -12.79
C SER A 172 -6.26 -6.59 -11.40
N VAL A 173 -6.47 -7.76 -10.83
CA VAL A 173 -5.77 -8.13 -9.59
C VAL A 173 -4.26 -8.10 -9.84
N ALA A 174 -3.53 -7.44 -8.95
CA ALA A 174 -2.07 -7.51 -8.85
C ALA A 174 -1.73 -8.33 -7.61
N GLY A 175 -0.68 -9.15 -7.64
CA GLY A 175 -0.33 -9.90 -6.45
C GLY A 175 0.34 -11.25 -6.64
N CYS A 176 0.45 -11.91 -5.49
CA CYS A 176 0.75 -13.31 -5.36
C CYS A 176 -0.30 -13.96 -4.46
N ASP A 177 -0.93 -15.02 -4.98
CA ASP A 177 -1.92 -15.85 -4.29
C ASP A 177 -1.39 -17.24 -3.92
N SER A 178 -0.09 -17.47 -4.16
CA SER A 178 0.63 -18.70 -3.86
C SER A 178 1.59 -18.51 -2.70
N ASP A 179 1.82 -19.57 -1.92
CA ASP A 179 2.82 -19.55 -0.85
C ASP A 179 4.22 -19.92 -1.38
N LEU A 180 5.04 -18.91 -1.69
CA LEU A 180 6.39 -19.11 -2.20
C LEU A 180 7.31 -19.83 -1.19
N ARG A 181 7.00 -19.79 0.12
CA ARG A 181 7.83 -20.45 1.15
C ARG A 181 7.94 -21.95 0.93
N ALA A 182 6.92 -22.58 0.34
CA ALA A 182 6.90 -24.01 0.05
C ALA A 182 7.97 -24.44 -0.98
N ASN A 183 8.35 -23.54 -1.89
CA ASN A 183 9.31 -23.80 -2.97
C ASN A 183 10.52 -22.84 -2.91
N CYS A 184 10.79 -22.28 -1.73
CA CYS A 184 11.91 -21.36 -1.56
C CYS A 184 13.25 -22.12 -1.67
N PRO A 185 14.19 -21.66 -2.53
CA PRO A 185 15.54 -22.23 -2.60
C PRO A 185 16.23 -22.23 -1.24
N GLU A 186 17.00 -23.27 -0.93
CA GLU A 186 17.56 -23.50 0.41
C GLU A 186 18.43 -22.33 0.89
N GLU A 187 19.21 -21.74 0.00
CA GLU A 187 20.06 -20.57 0.21
C GLU A 187 19.27 -19.28 0.50
N LEU A 188 18.00 -19.21 0.08
CA LEU A 188 17.11 -18.07 0.28
C LEU A 188 16.17 -18.23 1.49
N VAL A 189 16.10 -19.42 2.08
CA VAL A 189 15.18 -19.73 3.17
C VAL A 189 15.51 -18.93 4.45
N GLN A 190 14.50 -18.24 4.98
CA GLN A 190 14.54 -17.67 6.33
C GLN A 190 13.72 -18.52 7.28
N LYS A 191 14.36 -18.98 8.37
CA LYS A 191 13.70 -19.76 9.42
C LYS A 191 13.59 -18.98 10.72
N SER A 192 12.51 -19.25 11.46
CA SER A 192 12.34 -18.91 12.86
C SER A 192 11.78 -20.14 13.57
N ASP A 193 12.36 -20.51 14.71
CA ASP A 193 11.97 -21.70 15.48
C ASP A 193 11.85 -22.99 14.64
N GLY A 194 12.78 -23.16 13.70
CA GLY A 194 12.84 -24.32 12.79
C GLY A 194 11.83 -24.29 11.64
N LYS A 195 10.91 -23.33 11.58
CA LYS A 195 9.91 -23.18 10.50
C LYS A 195 10.38 -22.15 9.47
N VAL A 196 10.10 -22.41 8.19
CA VAL A 196 10.31 -21.42 7.11
C VAL A 196 9.27 -20.31 7.27
N VAL A 197 9.72 -19.12 7.63
CA VAL A 197 8.84 -17.95 7.86
C VAL A 197 8.82 -17.00 6.67
N ALA A 198 9.86 -17.03 5.83
CA ALA A 198 9.98 -16.19 4.65
C ALA A 198 11.00 -16.77 3.64
N CYS A 199 11.00 -16.21 2.44
CA CYS A 199 11.97 -16.43 1.39
C CYS A 199 12.64 -15.10 1.03
N ARG A 200 13.95 -15.00 1.24
CA ARG A 200 14.74 -13.82 0.86
C ARG A 200 14.87 -13.71 -0.64
N SER A 201 14.99 -12.49 -1.19
CA SER A 201 15.39 -12.36 -2.59
C SER A 201 16.88 -12.66 -2.74
N ALA A 202 17.31 -12.93 -3.97
CA ALA A 202 18.74 -13.10 -4.27
C ALA A 202 19.55 -11.84 -3.91
N CYS A 203 18.99 -10.65 -4.12
CA CYS A 203 19.65 -9.41 -3.71
C CYS A 203 19.86 -9.37 -2.19
N ASN A 204 18.87 -9.76 -1.39
CA ASN A 204 19.00 -9.75 0.08
C ASN A 204 20.06 -10.73 0.60
N VAL A 205 20.38 -11.80 -0.14
CA VAL A 205 21.34 -12.82 0.29
C VAL A 205 22.74 -12.58 -0.25
N PHE A 206 22.86 -12.23 -1.53
CA PHE A 206 24.14 -12.16 -2.21
C PHE A 206 24.70 -10.74 -2.32
N ASP A 207 23.85 -9.72 -2.21
CA ASP A 207 24.20 -8.29 -2.30
C ASP A 207 25.11 -7.93 -3.50
N SER A 208 25.00 -8.70 -4.58
CA SER A 208 25.75 -8.45 -5.81
C SER A 208 25.00 -7.46 -6.70
N ASP A 209 25.74 -6.68 -7.47
CA ASP A 209 25.16 -5.72 -8.42
C ASP A 209 24.24 -6.36 -9.46
N GLU A 210 24.51 -7.61 -9.87
CA GLU A 210 23.65 -8.35 -10.80
C GLU A 210 22.26 -8.65 -10.19
N TYR A 211 22.21 -9.22 -8.97
CA TYR A 211 20.93 -9.52 -8.31
C TYR A 211 20.19 -8.26 -7.84
N CYS A 212 20.90 -7.20 -7.53
CA CYS A 212 20.32 -5.95 -7.02
C CYS A 212 20.09 -4.90 -8.12
N CYS A 213 20.41 -5.21 -9.38
CA CYS A 213 20.35 -4.27 -10.51
C CYS A 213 21.05 -2.92 -10.22
N ARG A 214 22.31 -2.95 -9.80
CA ARG A 214 23.11 -1.76 -9.48
C ARG A 214 24.29 -1.61 -10.45
N GLY A 215 24.88 -0.42 -10.50
CA GLY A 215 26.11 -0.18 -11.25
C GLY A 215 25.95 -0.52 -12.73
N ALA A 216 26.75 -1.47 -13.24
CA ALA A 216 26.68 -1.93 -14.63
C ALA A 216 25.36 -2.65 -14.99
N PHE A 217 24.55 -3.00 -13.99
CA PHE A 217 23.25 -3.67 -14.13
C PHE A 217 22.08 -2.72 -13.79
N SER A 218 22.27 -1.40 -13.84
CA SER A 218 21.24 -0.43 -13.41
C SER A 218 20.09 -0.22 -14.40
N ASP A 219 20.09 -0.92 -15.53
CA ASP A 219 19.08 -0.74 -16.57
C ASP A 219 18.45 -2.09 -16.98
N PRO A 220 17.25 -2.07 -17.59
CA PRO A 220 16.54 -3.30 -17.93
C PRO A 220 17.22 -4.18 -18.99
N VAL A 221 18.15 -3.64 -19.77
CA VAL A 221 18.89 -4.40 -20.79
C VAL A 221 20.04 -5.16 -20.15
N SER A 222 20.69 -4.55 -19.15
CA SER A 222 21.82 -5.15 -18.44
C SER A 222 21.36 -6.06 -17.29
N CYS A 223 20.30 -5.73 -16.54
CA CYS A 223 19.77 -6.58 -15.47
C CYS A 223 18.75 -7.59 -15.99
N MET A 224 19.22 -8.77 -16.35
CA MET A 224 18.37 -9.84 -16.89
C MET A 224 17.79 -10.74 -15.78
N PRO A 225 16.66 -11.42 -16.03
CA PRO A 225 16.12 -12.40 -15.09
C PRO A 225 17.11 -13.50 -14.73
N THR A 226 17.20 -13.84 -13.45
CA THR A 226 18.08 -14.88 -12.92
C THR A 226 17.30 -16.15 -12.60
N ASN A 227 18.01 -17.23 -12.22
CA ASN A 227 17.34 -18.46 -11.80
C ASN A 227 16.42 -18.22 -10.59
N TYR A 228 16.85 -17.35 -9.65
CA TYR A 228 16.04 -16.99 -8.48
C TYR A 228 14.81 -16.15 -8.85
N SER A 229 14.97 -15.09 -9.66
CA SER A 229 13.81 -14.24 -10.00
C SER A 229 12.79 -14.98 -10.87
N ARG A 230 13.21 -16.00 -11.64
CA ARG A 230 12.29 -16.91 -12.34
C ARG A 230 11.46 -17.78 -11.39
N ILE A 231 12.03 -18.28 -10.29
CA ILE A 231 11.28 -19.06 -9.28
C ILE A 231 10.19 -18.20 -8.65
N PHE A 232 10.55 -16.97 -8.25
CA PHE A 232 9.60 -15.99 -7.72
C PHE A 232 8.50 -15.68 -8.75
N LYS A 233 8.88 -15.49 -10.02
CA LYS A 233 7.93 -15.21 -11.10
C LYS A 233 6.98 -16.37 -11.39
N GLN A 234 7.48 -17.59 -11.31
CA GLN A 234 6.68 -18.80 -11.55
C GLN A 234 5.62 -18.97 -10.46
N ALA A 235 5.96 -18.71 -9.21
CA ALA A 235 5.00 -18.75 -8.11
C ALA A 235 4.00 -17.59 -8.16
N CYS A 236 4.45 -16.40 -8.58
CA CYS A 236 3.67 -15.17 -8.53
C CYS A 236 3.71 -14.42 -9.87
N PRO A 237 3.04 -14.90 -10.94
CA PRO A 237 3.15 -14.29 -12.27
C PRO A 237 2.64 -12.85 -12.34
N ALA A 238 1.74 -12.47 -11.43
CA ALA A 238 1.13 -11.14 -11.36
C ALA A 238 1.90 -10.16 -10.44
N ALA A 239 3.04 -10.55 -9.89
CA ALA A 239 3.93 -9.70 -9.09
C ALA A 239 5.25 -9.41 -9.83
N TYR A 240 5.96 -8.36 -9.40
CA TYR A 240 7.37 -8.12 -9.75
C TYR A 240 8.26 -9.14 -9.02
N SER A 241 9.15 -9.81 -9.75
CA SER A 241 10.11 -10.76 -9.15
C SER A 241 11.53 -10.24 -9.01
N TYR A 242 11.87 -9.12 -9.67
CA TYR A 242 13.13 -8.39 -9.55
C TYR A 242 12.96 -6.94 -10.06
N ALA A 243 13.95 -6.07 -9.85
CA ALA A 243 13.80 -4.62 -10.00
C ALA A 243 13.42 -4.16 -11.42
N HIS A 244 13.83 -4.89 -12.47
CA HIS A 244 13.51 -4.57 -13.86
C HIS A 244 12.58 -5.60 -14.52
N ASP A 245 11.78 -6.32 -13.73
CA ASP A 245 10.71 -7.18 -14.26
C ASP A 245 9.72 -6.33 -15.09
N ASP A 246 9.02 -6.98 -16.00
CA ASP A 246 8.23 -6.33 -17.05
C ASP A 246 7.17 -5.37 -16.47
N SER A 247 7.19 -4.13 -16.96
CA SER A 247 6.23 -3.06 -16.66
C SER A 247 4.74 -3.44 -16.82
N THR A 248 4.41 -4.52 -17.52
CA THR A 248 3.03 -5.04 -17.61
C THR A 248 2.42 -5.46 -16.26
N ARG A 249 3.23 -5.56 -15.20
CA ARG A 249 2.77 -5.84 -13.84
C ARG A 249 2.18 -4.62 -13.13
N ILE A 250 2.58 -3.41 -13.49
CA ILE A 250 1.91 -2.19 -13.03
C ILE A 250 0.48 -2.19 -13.56
N LYS A 251 -0.48 -2.16 -12.64
CA LYS A 251 -1.91 -2.07 -12.93
C LYS A 251 -2.39 -0.65 -12.76
N ARG A 252 -3.49 -0.35 -13.45
CA ARG A 252 -4.12 0.98 -13.47
C ARG A 252 -5.59 0.88 -13.12
N SER A 253 -6.05 1.73 -12.20
CA SER A 253 -7.47 1.85 -11.83
C SER A 253 -7.83 3.31 -11.60
N ALA A 254 -9.11 3.64 -11.74
CA ALA A 254 -9.65 4.94 -11.35
C ALA A 254 -9.94 5.03 -9.84
N ARG A 255 -9.93 3.89 -9.13
CA ARG A 255 -10.04 3.81 -7.67
C ARG A 255 -9.65 2.41 -7.20
N ILE A 256 -8.76 2.34 -6.22
CA ILE A 256 -8.42 1.11 -5.49
C ILE A 256 -9.20 1.10 -4.17
N THR A 257 -9.60 -0.07 -3.68
CA THR A 257 -10.40 -0.14 -2.44
C THR A 257 -10.00 -1.28 -1.52
N THR A 258 -9.40 -2.36 -2.01
CA THR A 258 -9.10 -3.52 -1.15
C THR A 258 -7.72 -4.09 -1.44
N SER A 259 -6.95 -4.28 -0.37
CA SER A 259 -5.70 -5.05 -0.38
C SER A 259 -5.87 -6.22 0.59
N SER A 260 -5.77 -7.44 0.08
CA SER A 260 -5.85 -8.65 0.89
C SER A 260 -4.44 -9.14 1.22
N LEU A 261 -4.20 -9.30 2.52
CA LEU A 261 -2.99 -9.88 3.07
C LEU A 261 -3.29 -11.36 3.38
N CYS A 262 -2.44 -12.26 2.88
CA CYS A 262 -2.67 -13.70 2.75
C CYS A 262 -3.81 -14.11 1.82
N ALA A 263 -3.78 -13.63 0.59
CA ALA A 263 -4.72 -14.04 -0.45
C ALA A 263 -4.38 -15.44 -1.02
N LEU A 264 -4.32 -16.48 -0.19
CA LEU A 264 -4.07 -17.83 -0.68
C LEU A 264 -5.24 -18.33 -1.53
N ASP A 265 -4.98 -18.82 -2.74
CA ASP A 265 -5.99 -19.55 -3.51
C ASP A 265 -6.35 -20.85 -2.77
N GLN A 266 -7.58 -20.92 -2.29
CA GLN A 266 -8.13 -22.06 -1.56
C GLN A 266 -8.24 -23.31 -2.45
N ASN A 267 -8.12 -23.19 -3.78
CA ASN A 267 -8.16 -24.33 -4.71
C ASN A 267 -6.88 -25.19 -4.68
N HIS A 268 -5.79 -24.73 -4.08
CA HIS A 268 -4.56 -25.53 -3.97
C HIS A 268 -4.52 -26.45 -2.74
N GLN A 269 -5.54 -26.38 -1.85
CA GLN A 269 -5.70 -27.26 -0.69
C GLN A 269 -6.69 -28.42 -0.92
N MET A 270 -7.51 -28.38 -1.98
CA MET A 270 -8.41 -29.47 -2.35
C MET A 270 -8.23 -29.79 -3.83
N GLY A 271 -7.86 -31.05 -4.12
CA GLY A 271 -7.45 -31.49 -5.45
C GLY A 271 -8.42 -31.13 -6.59
N SER A 272 -7.81 -30.78 -7.72
CA SER A 272 -8.30 -30.87 -9.10
C SER A 272 -9.82 -30.78 -9.30
N ARG A 273 -10.30 -29.61 -9.76
CA ARG A 273 -11.48 -29.52 -10.64
C ARG A 273 -11.46 -28.22 -11.46
N ASN A 274 -11.18 -28.41 -12.75
CA ASN A 274 -11.49 -27.60 -13.94
C ASN A 274 -11.40 -26.07 -13.86
N SER A 275 -10.36 -25.56 -14.53
CA SER A 275 -10.26 -24.18 -15.02
C SER A 275 -11.43 -23.81 -15.93
N HIS A 276 -12.17 -22.78 -15.54
CA HIS A 276 -12.96 -21.97 -16.47
C HIS A 276 -12.23 -20.66 -16.72
N LYS A 277 -11.84 -20.47 -17.99
CA LYS A 277 -11.55 -19.16 -18.56
C LYS A 277 -12.82 -18.33 -18.44
N ASP A 278 -12.78 -17.20 -17.76
CA ASP A 278 -13.77 -16.14 -18.00
C ASP A 278 -13.11 -14.92 -18.62
N SER A 279 -13.44 -14.77 -19.89
CA SER A 279 -13.28 -13.61 -20.73
C SER A 279 -14.40 -12.61 -20.43
N GLY A 280 -14.02 -11.42 -19.94
CA GLY A 280 -14.77 -10.18 -20.14
C GLY A 280 -15.99 -9.92 -19.24
N SER A 281 -16.27 -8.62 -19.13
CA SER A 281 -17.50 -7.95 -18.67
C SER A 281 -17.64 -7.60 -17.18
N SER A 282 -17.75 -6.27 -16.98
CA SER A 282 -18.54 -5.54 -15.97
C SER A 282 -18.37 -5.91 -14.48
N CYS A 283 -17.77 -4.98 -13.74
CA CYS A 283 -17.77 -4.95 -12.28
C CYS A 283 -19.21 -4.98 -11.75
N TRP A 284 -19.52 -6.06 -11.03
CA TRP A 284 -20.78 -6.35 -10.36
C TRP A 284 -21.35 -5.13 -9.61
N HIS A 285 -22.57 -4.74 -9.96
CA HIS A 285 -23.44 -3.95 -9.09
C HIS A 285 -24.07 -4.92 -8.07
N PHE A 286 -23.92 -4.62 -6.77
CA PHE A 286 -24.82 -5.15 -5.74
C PHE A 286 -25.72 -4.00 -5.27
N PRO A 287 -26.99 -4.32 -4.95
CA PRO A 287 -28.10 -3.36 -4.82
C PRO A 287 -27.96 -2.39 -3.64
#